data_AF-A0A6B8JSK5-F1
#
_entry.id   AF-A0A6B8JSK5-F1
#
_cell.length_a   1.000
_cell.length_b   1.000
_cell.length_c   1.000
_cell.angle_alpha   90.00
_cell.angle_beta   90.00
_cell.angle_gamma   90.00
#
_symmetry.space_group_name_H-M   'P 1'
#
loop_
_entity.id
_entity.type
_entity.pdbx_description
1 polymer ?
#
loop_
_entity_poly.entity_id
_entity_poly.type
_entity_poly.pdbx_seq_one_letter_code
_entity_poly.pdbx_strand_id
1 'polypeptide(L)'
;MIRLTYALTGSQPGEEDHFFVDALDPARWRPLSQGDDPGGWDALWTVGMPTAEAFQRVQDGRTVNHIPGNGCVTVKSALADTLGGLEQRLAAAHGSDSDPARRARFHPRTFVIPRDRDALRFAAAGDPSQLWLQKPENSSRGRGIALLSTPAAAPAEPGWIVQSYQARPHLIDGRKYVLRLYVLIRSVEPLRVYLYGEGFAKLASRPYTLESLHDPFVHQTNPDINAGNRAVDDPVVFIELADYRQRLRREGHDPEALFHRLRELITITMLAGRETMRRDTLARGADPGGCYELLGLDCLVDTELQPWLLECNLNPSLGVFAAPADGGRREAAIKRAMVEDLVNLVGLNADPEADEVATLQREAADAGGFERLYPGPDPADQWQFLPYPRPSDARVVEALQGSAPPPPPLRPWRVREQIDEQGLHLYDETRERWLAPNPTAALIWLHAVEGRPPAAIAARLPGAEDPAAVTAAVWETLADWARDGLLIQAPPDS
;
A
#
# COMPACT_ATOMS: atom_id res chain seq x y z
N MET A 1 8.18 -27.12 -27.81
CA MET A 1 8.66 -26.14 -26.81
C MET A 1 8.09 -26.58 -25.46
N ILE A 2 8.90 -26.66 -24.41
CA ILE A 2 8.39 -26.98 -23.07
C ILE A 2 7.62 -25.76 -22.60
N ARG A 3 6.34 -25.92 -22.27
CA ARG A 3 5.49 -24.83 -21.75
C ARG A 3 5.78 -24.59 -20.27
N LEU A 4 5.72 -23.32 -19.87
CA LEU A 4 5.78 -22.89 -18.47
C LEU A 4 4.55 -23.39 -17.72
N THR A 5 4.70 -23.64 -16.42
CA THR A 5 3.65 -24.16 -15.54
C THR A 5 3.09 -23.08 -14.62
N TYR A 6 1.77 -22.99 -14.50
CA TYR A 6 1.13 -22.20 -13.46
C TYR A 6 0.42 -23.08 -12.43
N ALA A 7 0.40 -22.62 -11.18
CA ALA A 7 -0.33 -23.23 -10.07
C ALA A 7 -1.36 -22.25 -9.50
N LEU A 8 -2.49 -22.79 -9.07
CA LEU A 8 -3.60 -22.06 -8.44
C LEU A 8 -3.80 -22.53 -6.99
N THR A 9 -4.54 -21.77 -6.16
CA THR A 9 -4.94 -22.25 -4.83
C THR A 9 -5.79 -23.52 -4.91
N GLY A 10 -6.71 -23.56 -5.88
CA GLY A 10 -7.51 -24.75 -6.18
C GLY A 10 -6.85 -25.62 -7.25
N SER A 11 -7.22 -26.90 -7.31
CA SER A 11 -6.79 -27.78 -8.40
C SER A 11 -7.51 -27.51 -9.74
N GLN A 12 -8.52 -26.65 -9.72
CA GLN A 12 -9.29 -26.18 -10.88
C GLN A 12 -9.55 -24.67 -10.73
N PRO A 13 -9.61 -23.91 -11.83
CA PRO A 13 -10.00 -22.51 -11.79
C PRO A 13 -11.43 -22.33 -11.25
N GLY A 14 -11.63 -21.28 -10.46
CA GLY A 14 -12.90 -20.79 -9.94
C GLY A 14 -13.07 -19.28 -10.15
N GLU A 15 -14.00 -18.68 -9.41
CA GLU A 15 -14.37 -17.26 -9.60
C GLU A 15 -13.24 -16.26 -9.30
N GLU A 16 -12.21 -16.65 -8.55
CA GLU A 16 -11.15 -15.74 -8.10
C GLU A 16 -9.85 -15.84 -8.92
N ASP A 17 -9.80 -16.74 -9.91
CA ASP A 17 -8.60 -16.98 -10.73
C ASP A 17 -8.90 -17.27 -12.21
N HIS A 18 -10.17 -17.43 -12.61
CA HIS A 18 -10.52 -17.67 -14.01
C HIS A 18 -10.03 -16.55 -14.96
N PHE A 19 -10.14 -15.27 -14.58
CA PHE A 19 -9.61 -14.18 -15.40
C PHE A 19 -8.09 -14.23 -15.56
N PHE A 20 -7.37 -14.71 -14.54
CA PHE A 20 -5.92 -14.88 -14.63
C PHE A 20 -5.59 -15.98 -15.64
N VAL A 21 -6.28 -17.12 -15.57
CA VAL A 21 -6.08 -18.23 -16.51
C VAL A 21 -6.44 -17.83 -17.94
N ASP A 22 -7.56 -17.12 -18.13
CA ASP A 22 -8.01 -16.64 -19.44
C ASP A 22 -7.00 -15.67 -20.08
N ALA A 23 -6.26 -14.91 -19.27
CA ALA A 23 -5.28 -13.94 -19.72
C ALA A 23 -3.90 -14.54 -20.07
N LEU A 24 -3.59 -15.76 -19.62
CA LEU A 24 -2.33 -16.43 -19.96
C LEU A 24 -2.32 -16.94 -21.40
N ASP A 25 -1.21 -16.77 -22.12
CA ASP A 25 -1.05 -17.32 -23.47
C ASP A 25 -1.01 -18.87 -23.41
N PRO A 26 -2.01 -19.57 -23.99
CA PRO A 26 -2.08 -21.03 -23.95
C PRO A 26 -0.97 -21.71 -24.76
N ALA A 27 -0.25 -20.99 -25.63
CA ALA A 27 0.92 -21.52 -26.31
C ALA A 27 2.16 -21.58 -25.38
N ARG A 28 2.23 -20.65 -24.40
CA ARG A 28 3.33 -20.53 -23.42
C ARG A 28 3.04 -21.27 -22.12
N TRP A 29 1.81 -21.22 -21.64
CA TRP A 29 1.43 -21.68 -20.30
C TRP A 29 0.61 -22.98 -20.32
N ARG A 30 0.78 -23.78 -19.27
CA ARG A 30 -0.07 -24.93 -18.96
C ARG A 30 -0.29 -25.03 -17.44
N PRO A 31 -1.41 -25.62 -16.97
CA PRO A 31 -1.58 -25.89 -15.55
C PRO A 31 -0.59 -26.95 -15.05
N LEU A 32 -0.16 -26.81 -13.80
CA LEU A 32 0.57 -27.85 -13.07
C LEU A 32 -0.31 -29.11 -12.93
N SER A 33 0.20 -30.25 -13.38
CA SER A 33 -0.53 -31.53 -13.43
C SER A 33 -0.15 -32.45 -12.26
N GLN A 34 -0.97 -33.45 -11.94
CA GLN A 34 -0.73 -34.38 -10.81
C GLN A 34 0.61 -35.15 -10.87
N GLY A 35 1.21 -35.29 -12.05
CA GLY A 35 2.52 -35.93 -12.22
C GLY A 35 3.72 -34.97 -12.15
N ASP A 36 3.47 -33.65 -12.10
CA ASP A 36 4.52 -32.65 -11.92
C ASP A 36 4.92 -32.55 -10.43
N ASP A 37 6.12 -32.02 -10.16
CA ASP A 37 6.49 -31.63 -8.80
C ASP A 37 5.52 -30.56 -8.29
N PRO A 38 4.83 -30.73 -7.13
CA PRO A 38 3.96 -29.71 -6.56
C PRO A 38 4.65 -28.35 -6.34
N GLY A 39 5.98 -28.33 -6.21
CA GLY A 39 6.78 -27.10 -6.13
C GLY A 39 7.35 -26.60 -7.46
N GLY A 40 7.08 -27.29 -8.57
CA GLY A 40 7.63 -27.04 -9.91
C GLY A 40 6.79 -26.08 -10.75
N TRP A 41 6.30 -25.00 -10.16
CA TRP A 41 5.58 -23.93 -10.86
C TRP A 41 6.51 -22.80 -11.30
N ASP A 42 6.16 -22.13 -12.40
CA ASP A 42 6.79 -20.92 -12.90
C ASP A 42 6.00 -19.66 -12.48
N ALA A 43 4.67 -19.77 -12.39
CA ALA A 43 3.80 -18.75 -11.82
C ALA A 43 2.84 -19.36 -10.79
N LEU A 44 2.69 -18.69 -9.65
CA LEU A 44 1.79 -19.08 -8.58
C LEU A 44 0.74 -17.98 -8.37
N TRP A 45 -0.53 -18.29 -8.65
CA TRP A 45 -1.66 -17.42 -8.36
C TRP A 45 -2.48 -17.99 -7.21
N THR A 46 -2.58 -17.27 -6.11
CA THR A 46 -3.27 -17.77 -4.91
C THR A 46 -4.23 -16.76 -4.33
N VAL A 47 -5.28 -17.29 -3.70
CA VAL A 47 -6.20 -16.58 -2.81
C VAL A 47 -5.78 -16.90 -1.37
N GLY A 48 -5.39 -15.87 -0.64
CA GLY A 48 -4.78 -15.99 0.69
C GLY A 48 -3.25 -16.03 0.64
N MET A 49 -2.64 -15.89 1.81
CA MET A 49 -1.18 -15.77 1.90
C MET A 49 -0.46 -17.10 1.60
N PRO A 50 0.50 -17.12 0.66
CA PRO A 50 1.36 -18.28 0.41
C PRO A 50 2.20 -18.66 1.62
N THR A 51 2.69 -19.91 1.64
CA THR A 51 3.59 -20.38 2.69
C THR A 51 4.99 -19.78 2.55
N ALA A 52 5.80 -19.86 3.60
CA ALA A 52 7.19 -19.39 3.55
C ALA A 52 8.03 -20.15 2.50
N GLU A 53 7.78 -21.45 2.32
CA GLU A 53 8.46 -22.28 1.33
C GLU A 53 8.05 -21.93 -0.10
N ALA A 54 6.82 -21.44 -0.32
CA ALA A 54 6.40 -20.94 -1.62
C ALA A 54 7.19 -19.66 -1.98
N PHE A 55 7.34 -18.74 -1.03
CA PHE A 55 8.13 -17.52 -1.25
C PHE A 55 9.62 -17.80 -1.48
N GLN A 56 10.22 -18.74 -0.76
CA GLN A 56 11.63 -19.14 -0.98
C GLN A 56 11.89 -19.64 -2.40
N ARG A 57 10.87 -20.17 -3.08
CA ARG A 57 10.97 -20.65 -4.47
C ARG A 57 10.90 -19.53 -5.50
N VAL A 58 10.49 -18.32 -5.13
CA VAL A 58 10.39 -17.15 -6.02
C VAL A 58 11.80 -16.66 -6.35
N GLN A 59 12.46 -17.37 -7.25
CA GLN A 59 13.79 -17.12 -7.79
C GLN A 59 13.79 -17.58 -9.26
N ASP A 60 14.83 -17.23 -10.01
CA ASP A 60 15.03 -17.69 -11.39
C ASP A 60 13.83 -17.39 -12.33
N GLY A 61 13.22 -16.21 -12.17
CA GLY A 61 12.10 -15.76 -13.00
C GLY A 61 10.72 -16.26 -12.57
N ARG A 62 10.63 -17.04 -11.49
CA ARG A 62 9.33 -17.45 -10.91
C ARG A 62 8.57 -16.26 -10.34
N THR A 63 7.24 -16.32 -10.43
CA THR A 63 6.38 -15.25 -9.95
C THR A 63 5.28 -15.72 -9.00
N VAL A 64 4.88 -14.84 -8.08
CA VAL A 64 3.74 -15.05 -7.17
C VAL A 64 2.95 -13.76 -7.00
N ASN A 65 1.62 -13.87 -6.95
CA ASN A 65 0.70 -12.74 -6.79
C ASN A 65 0.56 -12.22 -5.34
N HIS A 66 1.60 -12.40 -4.52
CA HIS A 66 1.65 -11.88 -3.16
C HIS A 66 3.04 -11.35 -2.77
N ILE A 67 3.06 -10.36 -1.89
CA ILE A 67 4.29 -9.80 -1.31
C ILE A 67 4.36 -10.13 0.20
N PRO A 68 5.44 -10.79 0.67
CA PRO A 68 5.68 -10.95 2.11
C PRO A 68 5.66 -9.60 2.85
N GLY A 69 4.98 -9.54 3.99
CA GLY A 69 4.88 -8.32 4.80
C GLY A 69 3.78 -7.34 4.37
N ASN A 70 3.00 -7.65 3.31
CA ASN A 70 1.84 -6.84 2.86
C ASN A 70 0.80 -6.56 3.96
N GLY A 71 0.79 -7.35 5.03
CA GLY A 71 -0.03 -7.17 6.23
C GLY A 71 0.10 -5.77 6.83
N CYS A 72 1.23 -5.09 6.64
CA CYS A 72 1.42 -3.72 7.10
C CYS A 72 0.37 -2.74 6.52
N VAL A 73 -0.19 -3.02 5.34
CA VAL A 73 -1.24 -2.19 4.73
C VAL A 73 -2.59 -2.90 4.64
N THR A 74 -2.63 -4.24 4.65
CA THR A 74 -3.88 -5.01 4.47
C THR A 74 -4.56 -5.41 5.78
N VAL A 75 -3.84 -5.45 6.90
CA VAL A 75 -4.41 -5.68 8.23
C VAL A 75 -4.76 -4.34 8.86
N LYS A 76 -5.99 -4.18 9.36
CA LYS A 76 -6.52 -2.87 9.80
C LYS A 76 -5.71 -2.24 10.94
N SER A 77 -5.29 -3.03 11.93
CA SER A 77 -4.44 -2.55 13.04
C SER A 77 -3.04 -2.18 12.54
N ALA A 78 -2.43 -3.00 11.69
CA ALA A 78 -1.12 -2.73 11.12
C ALA A 78 -1.11 -1.54 10.15
N LEU A 79 -2.18 -1.31 9.40
CA LEU A 79 -2.36 -0.12 8.55
C LEU A 79 -2.42 1.15 9.41
N ALA A 80 -3.15 1.10 10.53
CA ALA A 80 -3.20 2.21 11.48
C ALA A 80 -1.81 2.51 12.07
N ASP A 81 -1.05 1.47 12.43
CA ASP A 81 0.31 1.63 12.94
C ASP A 81 1.27 2.18 11.87
N THR A 82 1.16 1.69 10.63
CA THR A 82 1.99 2.12 9.49
C THR A 82 1.76 3.59 9.16
N LEU A 83 0.51 4.02 9.01
CA LEU A 83 0.18 5.40 8.69
C LEU A 83 0.38 6.33 9.89
N GLY A 84 0.09 5.88 11.12
CA GLY A 84 0.41 6.64 12.33
C GLY A 84 1.91 6.86 12.53
N GLY A 85 2.74 5.86 12.20
CA GLY A 85 4.20 5.98 12.19
C GLY A 85 4.70 6.97 11.13
N LEU A 86 4.09 6.95 9.93
CA LEU A 86 4.34 7.95 8.88
C LEU A 86 4.02 9.37 9.38
N GLU A 87 2.81 9.60 9.93
CA GLU A 87 2.40 10.91 10.43
C GLU A 87 3.34 11.44 11.51
N GLN A 88 3.73 10.58 12.47
CA GLN A 88 4.69 10.95 13.52
C GLN A 88 6.05 11.35 12.95
N ARG A 89 6.54 10.58 11.96
CA ARG A 89 7.81 10.89 11.30
C ARG A 89 7.74 12.20 10.54
N LEU A 90 6.70 12.43 9.75
CA LEU A 90 6.54 13.68 9.00
C LEU A 90 6.39 14.90 9.91
N ALA A 91 5.63 14.76 11.01
CA ALA A 91 5.51 15.82 12.01
C ALA A 91 6.85 16.11 12.70
N ALA A 92 7.64 15.08 13.00
CA ALA A 92 8.97 15.24 13.59
C ALA A 92 9.99 15.85 12.61
N ALA A 93 9.91 15.51 11.32
CA ALA A 93 10.81 15.98 10.27
C ALA A 93 10.50 17.42 9.85
N HIS A 94 9.24 17.72 9.55
CA HIS A 94 8.80 18.96 8.88
C HIS A 94 7.92 19.86 9.76
N GLY A 95 7.44 19.37 10.90
CA GLY A 95 6.46 20.04 11.75
C GLY A 95 5.03 19.56 11.50
N SER A 96 4.21 19.56 12.55
CA SER A 96 2.85 19.00 12.52
C SER A 96 1.92 19.66 11.52
N ASP A 97 2.11 20.94 11.20
CA ASP A 97 1.30 21.71 10.25
C ASP A 97 1.99 21.91 8.90
N SER A 98 3.06 21.15 8.62
CA SER A 98 3.71 21.17 7.31
C SER A 98 2.82 20.59 6.22
N ASP A 99 3.15 20.91 4.96
CA ASP A 99 2.43 20.36 3.81
C ASP A 99 2.48 18.83 3.74
N PRO A 100 3.64 18.16 3.88
CA PRO A 100 3.71 16.69 3.83
C PRO A 100 2.92 16.05 4.99
N ALA A 101 2.96 16.64 6.19
CA ALA A 101 2.20 16.15 7.33
C ALA A 101 0.67 16.29 7.12
N ARG A 102 0.20 17.36 6.46
CA ARG A 102 -1.23 17.48 6.08
C ARG A 102 -1.62 16.45 5.02
N ARG A 103 -0.77 16.26 4.00
CA ARG A 103 -1.01 15.30 2.91
C ARG A 103 -1.01 13.84 3.35
N ALA A 104 -0.47 13.52 4.53
CA ALA A 104 -0.56 12.19 5.14
C ALA A 104 -1.85 11.95 5.96
N ARG A 105 -2.61 13.01 6.30
CA ARG A 105 -3.83 12.92 7.13
C ARG A 105 -5.09 12.59 6.32
N PHE A 106 -5.06 11.47 5.61
CA PHE A 106 -6.17 10.97 4.80
C PHE A 106 -6.81 9.69 5.36
N HIS A 107 -6.45 9.27 6.57
CA HIS A 107 -7.07 8.11 7.21
C HIS A 107 -7.78 8.53 8.50
N PRO A 108 -8.95 7.95 8.83
CA PRO A 108 -9.59 8.27 10.08
C PRO A 108 -8.73 7.83 11.27
N ARG A 109 -8.79 8.59 12.37
CA ARG A 109 -8.11 8.23 13.62
C ARG A 109 -8.58 6.86 14.07
N THR A 110 -7.63 5.96 14.31
CA THR A 110 -7.89 4.55 14.59
C THR A 110 -7.15 4.15 15.86
N PHE A 111 -7.83 3.37 16.71
CA PHE A 111 -7.36 2.93 18.01
C PHE A 111 -7.45 1.41 18.07
N VAL A 112 -6.34 0.73 18.32
CA VAL A 112 -6.26 -0.73 18.46
C VAL A 112 -6.59 -1.11 19.90
N ILE A 113 -7.55 -2.00 20.10
CA ILE A 113 -8.03 -2.39 21.42
C ILE A 113 -7.34 -3.68 21.87
N PRO A 114 -6.89 -3.78 23.15
CA PRO A 114 -7.04 -2.79 24.23
C PRO A 114 -5.92 -1.75 24.32
N ARG A 115 -4.87 -1.85 23.48
CA ARG A 115 -3.63 -1.05 23.54
C ARG A 115 -3.90 0.46 23.64
N ASP A 116 -4.80 0.97 22.81
CA ASP A 116 -5.02 2.41 22.62
C ASP A 116 -6.30 2.91 23.34
N ARG A 117 -6.82 2.14 24.30
CA ARG A 117 -8.11 2.42 24.96
C ARG A 117 -8.13 3.76 25.71
N ASP A 118 -7.03 4.13 26.38
CA ASP A 118 -6.94 5.41 27.08
C ASP A 118 -6.82 6.58 26.10
N ALA A 119 -6.09 6.41 25.00
CA ALA A 119 -6.02 7.39 23.93
C ALA A 119 -7.39 7.61 23.27
N LEU A 120 -8.18 6.54 23.08
CA LEU A 120 -9.56 6.61 22.60
C LEU A 120 -10.46 7.40 23.56
N ARG A 121 -10.36 7.14 24.87
CA ARG A 121 -11.11 7.88 25.90
C ARG A 121 -10.77 9.36 25.89
N PHE A 122 -9.47 9.69 25.80
CA PHE A 122 -9.02 11.08 25.72
C PHE A 122 -9.54 11.77 24.45
N ALA A 123 -9.45 11.11 23.30
CA ALA A 123 -9.95 11.64 22.03
C ALA A 123 -11.46 11.93 22.08
N ALA A 124 -12.26 11.02 22.65
CA ALA A 124 -13.70 11.21 22.77
C ALA A 124 -14.11 12.23 23.82
N ALA A 125 -13.30 12.45 24.87
CA ALA A 125 -13.51 13.56 25.80
C ALA A 125 -13.26 14.92 25.12
N GLY A 126 -12.31 14.97 24.17
CA GLY A 126 -12.01 16.18 23.38
C GLY A 126 -13.05 16.52 22.33
N ASP A 127 -13.78 15.53 21.80
CA ASP A 127 -14.92 15.72 20.89
C ASP A 127 -16.08 14.76 21.25
N PRO A 128 -16.99 15.19 22.16
CA PRO A 128 -18.13 14.38 22.57
C PRO A 128 -19.15 14.10 21.47
N SER A 129 -19.09 14.81 20.34
CA SER A 129 -20.01 14.63 19.21
C SER A 129 -19.53 13.59 18.20
N GLN A 130 -18.26 13.18 18.28
CA GLN A 130 -17.66 12.20 17.39
C GLN A 130 -18.32 10.83 17.55
N LEU A 131 -18.87 10.32 16.45
CA LEU A 131 -19.30 8.93 16.33
C LEU A 131 -18.11 8.01 16.08
N TRP A 132 -18.19 6.77 16.53
CA TRP A 132 -17.12 5.80 16.42
C TRP A 132 -17.60 4.58 15.63
N LEU A 133 -16.67 3.90 14.97
CA LEU A 133 -16.91 2.71 14.17
C LEU A 133 -16.04 1.60 14.73
N GLN A 134 -16.65 0.58 15.33
CA GLN A 134 -15.91 -0.62 15.72
C GLN A 134 -15.79 -1.57 14.53
N LYS A 135 -14.64 -2.22 14.38
CA LYS A 135 -14.41 -3.26 13.38
C LYS A 135 -13.50 -4.35 13.98
N PRO A 136 -13.69 -5.63 13.64
CA PRO A 136 -12.69 -6.65 13.96
C PRO A 136 -11.40 -6.39 13.18
N GLU A 137 -10.23 -6.70 13.75
CA GLU A 137 -8.92 -6.47 13.13
C GLU A 137 -8.73 -7.28 11.82
N ASN A 138 -9.04 -8.58 11.85
CA ASN A 138 -8.78 -9.54 10.78
C ASN A 138 -10.05 -10.10 10.14
N SER A 139 -11.15 -9.33 10.12
CA SER A 139 -12.39 -9.74 9.47
C SER A 139 -12.66 -8.96 8.19
N SER A 140 -13.36 -9.61 7.27
CA SER A 140 -13.84 -9.09 6.00
C SER A 140 -15.38 -9.22 5.91
N ARG A 141 -15.97 -8.67 4.84
CA ARG A 141 -17.42 -8.77 4.53
C ARG A 141 -18.36 -8.08 5.53
N GLY A 142 -17.88 -7.06 6.24
CA GLY A 142 -18.74 -6.20 7.08
C GLY A 142 -19.25 -6.80 8.40
N ARG A 143 -18.88 -8.04 8.73
CA ARG A 143 -19.34 -8.72 9.96
C ARG A 143 -18.71 -8.09 11.21
N GLY A 144 -19.53 -7.88 12.25
CA GLY A 144 -19.10 -7.30 13.53
C GLY A 144 -18.92 -5.78 13.52
N ILE A 145 -19.13 -5.11 12.39
CA ILE A 145 -19.06 -3.65 12.29
C ILE A 145 -20.28 -3.02 12.97
N ALA A 146 -20.06 -2.07 13.87
CA ALA A 146 -21.12 -1.28 14.48
C ALA A 146 -20.69 0.16 14.71
N LEU A 147 -21.65 1.09 14.60
CA LEU A 147 -21.45 2.46 15.04
C LEU A 147 -21.68 2.55 16.55
N LEU A 148 -20.82 3.31 17.23
CA LEU A 148 -20.89 3.59 18.65
C LEU A 148 -21.02 5.10 18.84
N SER A 149 -22.00 5.53 19.62
CA SER A 149 -22.13 6.93 20.07
C SER A 149 -21.17 7.26 21.21
N THR A 150 -20.68 6.23 21.92
CA THR A 150 -19.68 6.37 22.97
C THR A 150 -18.64 5.24 22.85
N PRO A 151 -17.34 5.55 22.94
CA PRO A 151 -16.31 4.51 22.91
C PRO A 151 -16.31 3.64 24.17
N ALA A 152 -17.04 4.02 25.22
CA ALA A 152 -17.23 3.15 26.39
C ALA A 152 -17.97 1.85 26.04
N ALA A 153 -18.75 1.85 24.95
CA ALA A 153 -19.43 0.67 24.42
C ALA A 153 -18.53 -0.21 23.54
N ALA A 154 -17.29 0.20 23.26
CA ALA A 154 -16.36 -0.62 22.50
C ALA A 154 -15.95 -1.88 23.29
N PRO A 155 -15.60 -2.99 22.60
CA PRO A 155 -15.08 -4.19 23.22
C PRO A 155 -13.88 -3.88 24.12
N ALA A 156 -13.71 -4.65 25.19
CA ALA A 156 -12.51 -4.59 26.03
C ALA A 156 -11.46 -5.63 25.63
N GLU A 157 -11.88 -6.68 24.92
CA GLU A 157 -11.03 -7.78 24.49
C GLU A 157 -10.20 -7.41 23.26
N PRO A 158 -9.03 -8.06 23.05
CA PRO A 158 -8.21 -7.89 21.85
C PRO A 158 -8.94 -8.27 20.55
N GLY A 159 -8.38 -7.85 19.41
CA GLY A 159 -8.87 -8.22 18.07
C GLY A 159 -9.85 -7.22 17.46
N TRP A 160 -9.89 -6.00 18.00
CA TRP A 160 -10.79 -4.94 17.57
C TRP A 160 -10.04 -3.64 17.33
N ILE A 161 -10.49 -2.88 16.33
CA ILE A 161 -10.18 -1.47 16.18
C ILE A 161 -11.43 -0.62 16.41
N VAL A 162 -11.23 0.57 16.96
CA VAL A 162 -12.23 1.63 17.02
C VAL A 162 -11.71 2.80 16.20
N GLN A 163 -12.50 3.25 15.24
CA GLN A 163 -12.12 4.27 14.28
C GLN A 163 -13.10 5.44 14.32
N SER A 164 -12.63 6.68 14.17
CA SER A 164 -13.53 7.84 14.02
C SER A 164 -14.44 7.65 12.81
N TYR A 165 -15.75 7.76 13.01
CA TYR A 165 -16.74 7.62 11.94
C TYR A 165 -16.86 8.91 11.15
N GLN A 166 -16.72 8.82 9.83
CA GLN A 166 -16.92 9.94 8.92
C GLN A 166 -18.42 10.18 8.70
N ALA A 167 -18.99 11.07 9.50
CA ALA A 167 -20.43 11.29 9.60
C ALA A 167 -21.02 12.20 8.50
N ARG A 168 -20.18 12.89 7.72
CA ARG A 168 -20.57 13.78 6.62
C ARG A 168 -20.04 13.27 5.25
N PRO A 169 -20.45 12.08 4.78
CA PRO A 169 -20.04 11.59 3.47
C PRO A 169 -20.69 12.41 2.35
N HIS A 170 -20.02 12.54 1.20
CA HIS A 170 -20.71 12.86 -0.05
C HIS A 170 -21.67 11.71 -0.39
N LEU A 171 -22.81 12.03 -0.99
CA LEU A 171 -23.89 11.08 -1.23
C LEU A 171 -24.25 11.01 -2.71
N ILE A 172 -24.53 9.79 -3.18
CA ILE A 172 -25.04 9.52 -4.52
C ILE A 172 -26.51 9.12 -4.37
N ASP A 173 -27.42 9.93 -4.90
CA ASP A 173 -28.88 9.76 -4.75
C ASP A 173 -29.31 9.61 -3.27
N GLY A 174 -28.68 10.39 -2.39
CA GLY A 174 -28.92 10.34 -0.95
C GLY A 174 -28.35 9.11 -0.23
N ARG A 175 -27.57 8.24 -0.91
CA ARG A 175 -26.99 7.03 -0.35
C ARG A 175 -25.48 7.17 -0.17
N LYS A 176 -24.97 6.58 0.91
CA LYS A 176 -23.53 6.50 1.20
C LYS A 176 -22.84 5.60 0.16
N TYR A 177 -21.60 5.93 -0.21
CA TYR A 177 -20.79 5.08 -1.07
C TYR A 177 -19.32 5.02 -0.61
N VAL A 178 -18.57 4.06 -1.13
CA VAL A 178 -17.10 4.04 -1.09
C VAL A 178 -16.57 3.79 -2.49
N LEU A 179 -15.41 4.35 -2.82
CA LEU A 179 -14.69 4.07 -4.05
C LEU A 179 -13.78 2.85 -3.84
N ARG A 180 -13.99 1.81 -4.63
CA ARG A 180 -13.08 0.67 -4.80
C ARG A 180 -12.09 1.00 -5.91
N LEU A 181 -10.82 1.15 -5.52
CA LEU A 181 -9.69 1.38 -6.42
C LEU A 181 -8.81 0.12 -6.46
N TYR A 182 -8.23 -0.17 -7.62
CA TYR A 182 -7.35 -1.33 -7.81
C TYR A 182 -5.91 -0.88 -7.97
N VAL A 183 -5.04 -1.32 -7.08
CA VAL A 183 -3.64 -0.89 -7.03
C VAL A 183 -2.75 -2.11 -7.19
N LEU A 184 -1.83 -2.06 -8.15
CA LEU A 184 -0.82 -3.09 -8.36
C LEU A 184 0.52 -2.61 -7.79
N ILE A 185 1.06 -3.32 -6.82
CA ILE A 185 2.47 -3.24 -6.45
C ILE A 185 3.19 -4.26 -7.33
N ARG A 186 3.88 -3.79 -8.37
CA ARG A 186 4.59 -4.67 -9.32
C ARG A 186 5.84 -5.27 -8.68
N SER A 187 6.49 -4.54 -7.79
CA SER A 187 7.65 -4.98 -7.01
C SER A 187 7.90 -3.98 -5.87
N VAL A 188 8.66 -4.41 -4.86
CA VAL A 188 9.05 -3.58 -3.70
C VAL A 188 10.51 -3.13 -3.71
N GLU A 189 11.31 -3.69 -4.61
CA GLU A 189 12.74 -3.38 -4.75
C GLU A 189 13.18 -3.61 -6.21
N PRO A 190 13.28 -2.55 -7.03
CA PRO A 190 12.78 -1.20 -6.76
C PRO A 190 11.25 -1.16 -6.67
N LEU A 191 10.72 -0.27 -5.83
CA LEU A 191 9.28 -0.10 -5.65
C LEU A 191 8.65 0.43 -6.95
N ARG A 192 7.61 -0.25 -7.42
CA ARG A 192 6.82 0.15 -8.60
C ARG A 192 5.34 -0.03 -8.29
N VAL A 193 4.59 1.07 -8.33
CA VAL A 193 3.18 1.12 -7.94
C VAL A 193 2.35 1.66 -9.08
N TYR A 194 1.26 0.98 -9.38
CA TYR A 194 0.33 1.35 -10.45
C TYR A 194 -1.11 1.37 -9.94
N LEU A 195 -1.93 2.29 -10.46
CA LEU A 195 -3.37 2.39 -10.21
C LEU A 195 -4.12 2.05 -11.49
N TYR A 196 -5.08 1.13 -11.43
CA TYR A 196 -5.96 0.89 -12.56
C TYR A 196 -6.93 2.07 -12.73
N GLY A 197 -7.10 2.55 -13.96
CA GLY A 197 -7.89 3.75 -14.25
C GLY A 197 -9.38 3.63 -13.92
N GLU A 198 -9.91 2.40 -13.92
CA GLU A 198 -11.30 2.08 -13.58
C GLU A 198 -11.45 1.32 -12.25
N GLY A 199 -12.68 1.32 -11.75
CA GLY A 199 -13.07 0.76 -10.45
C GLY A 199 -14.56 0.98 -10.20
N PHE A 200 -14.98 1.02 -8.93
CA PHE A 200 -16.41 1.11 -8.61
C PHE A 200 -16.70 2.03 -7.42
N ALA A 201 -17.66 2.93 -7.55
CA ALA A 201 -18.39 3.48 -6.41
C ALA A 201 -19.44 2.44 -5.96
N LYS A 202 -19.27 1.91 -4.76
CA LYS A 202 -20.14 0.90 -4.15
C LYS A 202 -21.11 1.57 -3.20
N LEU A 203 -22.40 1.52 -3.50
CA LEU A 203 -23.42 2.21 -2.73
C LEU A 203 -23.99 1.32 -1.62
N ALA A 204 -24.40 1.96 -0.53
CA ALA A 204 -25.29 1.37 0.45
C ALA A 204 -26.71 1.25 -0.15
N SER A 205 -27.51 0.29 0.32
CA SER A 205 -28.83 0.00 -0.24
C SER A 205 -29.96 0.88 0.32
N ARG A 206 -29.71 1.68 1.37
CA ARG A 206 -30.68 2.64 1.94
C ARG A 206 -30.15 4.08 1.96
N PRO A 207 -31.04 5.10 1.96
CA PRO A 207 -30.67 6.49 2.16
C PRO A 207 -29.87 6.70 3.45
N TYR A 208 -28.87 7.56 3.38
CA TYR A 208 -28.00 7.86 4.51
C TYR A 208 -28.75 8.68 5.57
N THR A 209 -28.68 8.23 6.83
CA THR A 209 -29.21 8.97 7.99
C THR A 209 -28.39 8.61 9.23
N LEU A 210 -28.24 9.56 10.16
CA LEU A 210 -27.64 9.31 11.48
C LEU A 210 -28.69 8.92 12.54
N GLU A 211 -29.98 8.93 12.19
CA GLU A 211 -31.06 8.53 13.09
C GLU A 211 -31.13 7.01 13.29
N SER A 212 -30.52 6.23 12.39
CA SER A 212 -30.56 4.76 12.37
C SER A 212 -29.16 4.13 12.41
N LEU A 213 -28.37 4.46 13.45
CA LEU A 213 -26.97 4.04 13.60
C LEU A 213 -26.72 2.52 13.54
N HIS A 214 -27.74 1.72 13.84
CA HIS A 214 -27.65 0.26 13.85
C HIS A 214 -28.10 -0.40 12.54
N ASP A 215 -28.57 0.38 11.55
CA ASP A 215 -28.96 -0.16 10.26
C ASP A 215 -27.72 -0.37 9.36
N PRO A 216 -27.29 -1.62 9.10
CA PRO A 216 -26.13 -1.87 8.27
C PRO A 216 -26.33 -1.43 6.82
N PHE A 217 -27.58 -1.40 6.32
CA PHE A 217 -27.89 -1.02 4.95
C PHE A 217 -27.79 0.50 4.70
N VAL A 218 -27.68 1.29 5.76
CA VAL A 218 -27.42 2.74 5.73
C VAL A 218 -25.92 3.04 5.78
N HIS A 219 -25.19 2.30 6.62
CA HIS A 219 -23.81 2.67 6.98
C HIS A 219 -22.72 1.80 6.34
N GLN A 220 -23.05 0.62 5.81
CA GLN A 220 -22.12 -0.30 5.15
C GLN A 220 -22.39 -0.40 3.64
N THR A 221 -21.33 -0.44 2.85
CA THR A 221 -21.35 -0.50 1.38
C THR A 221 -20.89 -1.85 0.84
N ASN A 222 -20.61 -2.81 1.72
CA ASN A 222 -20.20 -4.15 1.32
C ASN A 222 -21.34 -4.86 0.55
N PRO A 223 -21.05 -5.46 -0.61
CA PRO A 223 -22.07 -6.14 -1.42
C PRO A 223 -22.72 -7.30 -0.66
N ASP A 224 -21.93 -8.11 0.06
CA ASP A 224 -22.45 -9.25 0.85
C ASP A 224 -23.48 -8.85 1.90
N ILE A 225 -23.32 -7.65 2.49
CA ILE A 225 -24.27 -7.11 3.45
C ILE A 225 -25.52 -6.64 2.71
N ASN A 226 -25.33 -5.78 1.70
CA ASN A 226 -26.46 -5.16 0.99
C ASN A 226 -27.29 -6.18 0.21
N ALA A 227 -26.71 -7.25 -0.33
CA ALA A 227 -27.43 -8.36 -0.95
C ALA A 227 -28.47 -9.02 0.00
N GLY A 228 -28.30 -8.88 1.32
CA GLY A 228 -29.27 -9.31 2.32
C GLY A 228 -30.51 -8.41 2.46
N ASN A 229 -30.51 -7.21 1.88
CA ASN A 229 -31.63 -6.28 1.94
C ASN A 229 -32.73 -6.65 0.96
N ARG A 230 -33.70 -7.45 1.43
CA ARG A 230 -34.87 -7.90 0.64
C ARG A 230 -35.94 -6.84 0.41
N ALA A 231 -35.75 -5.62 0.92
CA ALA A 231 -36.73 -4.54 0.80
C ALA A 231 -36.52 -3.65 -0.45
N VAL A 232 -35.49 -3.92 -1.23
CA VAL A 232 -35.12 -3.17 -2.45
C VAL A 232 -34.85 -4.19 -3.56
N ASP A 233 -35.32 -3.92 -4.77
CA ASP A 233 -35.21 -4.86 -5.91
C ASP A 233 -33.75 -5.07 -6.34
N ASP A 234 -32.97 -3.97 -6.42
CA ASP A 234 -31.53 -4.01 -6.66
C ASP A 234 -30.77 -3.39 -5.48
N PRO A 235 -30.37 -4.20 -4.49
CA PRO A 235 -29.67 -3.69 -3.33
C PRO A 235 -28.15 -3.56 -3.55
N VAL A 236 -27.57 -4.10 -4.63
CA VAL A 236 -26.12 -4.07 -4.88
C VAL A 236 -25.83 -3.20 -6.10
N VAL A 237 -25.67 -1.90 -5.83
CA VAL A 237 -25.45 -0.90 -6.89
C VAL A 237 -23.98 -0.49 -6.95
N PHE A 238 -23.35 -0.78 -8.09
CA PHE A 238 -22.00 -0.33 -8.43
C PHE A 238 -22.04 0.67 -9.59
N ILE A 239 -21.33 1.78 -9.45
CA ILE A 239 -21.16 2.79 -10.50
C ILE A 239 -19.69 2.81 -10.91
N GLU A 240 -19.42 2.67 -12.20
CA GLU A 240 -18.06 2.73 -12.75
C GLU A 240 -17.42 4.10 -12.53
N LEU A 241 -16.10 4.16 -12.41
CA LEU A 241 -15.44 5.44 -12.10
C LEU A 241 -15.59 6.43 -13.25
N ALA A 242 -15.66 5.96 -14.50
CA ALA A 242 -15.99 6.80 -15.65
C ALA A 242 -17.32 7.55 -15.46
N ASP A 243 -18.38 6.84 -15.07
CA ASP A 243 -19.71 7.41 -14.83
C ASP A 243 -19.73 8.29 -13.58
N TYR A 244 -19.02 7.87 -12.52
CA TYR A 244 -18.85 8.65 -11.30
C TYR A 244 -18.19 10.01 -11.57
N ARG A 245 -17.12 10.06 -12.38
CA ARG A 245 -16.46 11.32 -12.78
C ARG A 245 -17.41 12.24 -13.54
N GLN A 246 -18.22 11.69 -14.46
CA GLN A 246 -19.22 12.50 -15.17
C GLN A 246 -20.29 13.04 -14.21
N ARG A 247 -20.71 12.25 -13.23
CA ARG A 247 -21.68 12.66 -12.22
C ARG A 247 -21.15 13.81 -11.36
N LEU A 248 -19.92 13.72 -10.86
CA LEU A 248 -19.28 14.83 -10.14
C LEU A 248 -19.29 16.13 -10.95
N ARG A 249 -18.97 16.06 -12.26
CA ARG A 249 -19.02 17.25 -13.13
C ARG A 249 -20.43 17.84 -13.24
N ARG A 250 -21.46 17.00 -13.34
CA ARG A 250 -22.88 17.45 -13.37
C ARG A 250 -23.30 18.09 -12.04
N GLU A 251 -22.73 17.65 -10.94
CA GLU A 251 -22.93 18.21 -9.59
C GLU A 251 -22.09 19.48 -9.34
N GLY A 252 -21.27 19.92 -10.31
CA GLY A 252 -20.45 21.13 -10.20
C GLY A 252 -19.10 20.93 -9.52
N HIS A 253 -18.68 19.68 -9.33
CA HIS A 253 -17.41 19.31 -8.71
C HIS A 253 -16.30 19.07 -9.74
N ASP A 254 -15.04 19.23 -9.32
CA ASP A 254 -13.87 18.87 -10.11
C ASP A 254 -13.42 17.43 -9.79
N PRO A 255 -13.70 16.45 -10.67
CA PRO A 255 -13.22 15.09 -10.46
C PRO A 255 -11.70 14.97 -10.55
N GLU A 256 -11.00 15.80 -11.33
CA GLU A 256 -9.55 15.65 -11.49
C GLU A 256 -8.82 16.00 -10.19
N ALA A 257 -9.29 17.02 -9.46
CA ALA A 257 -8.80 17.35 -8.13
C ALA A 257 -9.01 16.21 -7.11
N LEU A 258 -10.19 15.56 -7.12
CA LEU A 258 -10.45 14.41 -6.25
C LEU A 258 -9.53 13.23 -6.61
N PHE A 259 -9.43 12.89 -7.89
CA PHE A 259 -8.62 11.76 -8.35
C PHE A 259 -7.12 12.02 -8.18
N HIS A 260 -6.68 13.29 -8.20
CA HIS A 260 -5.33 13.66 -7.80
C HIS A 260 -5.06 13.33 -6.33
N ARG A 261 -5.96 13.71 -5.42
CA ARG A 261 -5.87 13.35 -3.99
C ARG A 261 -5.89 11.83 -3.77
N LEU A 262 -6.67 11.08 -4.56
CA LEU A 262 -6.68 9.61 -4.52
C LEU A 262 -5.33 9.02 -4.96
N ARG A 263 -4.76 9.49 -6.07
CA ARG A 263 -3.43 9.04 -6.53
C ARG A 263 -2.35 9.30 -5.49
N GLU A 264 -2.40 10.48 -4.88
CA GLU A 264 -1.48 10.89 -3.83
C GLU A 264 -1.59 10.01 -2.58
N LEU A 265 -2.79 9.83 -2.00
CA LEU A 265 -2.95 9.01 -0.80
C LEU A 265 -2.55 7.55 -1.05
N ILE A 266 -2.81 7.02 -2.26
CA ILE A 266 -2.40 5.65 -2.63
C ILE A 266 -0.87 5.57 -2.62
N THR A 267 -0.22 6.51 -3.30
CA THR A 267 1.25 6.59 -3.36
C THR A 267 1.84 6.65 -1.96
N ILE A 268 1.38 7.57 -1.12
CA ILE A 268 1.86 7.75 0.26
C ILE A 268 1.65 6.46 1.08
N THR A 269 0.50 5.79 0.94
CA THR A 269 0.22 4.53 1.64
C THR A 269 1.22 3.44 1.25
N MET A 270 1.52 3.30 -0.04
CA MET A 270 2.46 2.27 -0.52
C MET A 270 3.91 2.59 -0.09
N LEU A 271 4.32 3.86 -0.11
CA LEU A 271 5.63 4.30 0.37
C LEU A 271 5.79 4.03 1.87
N ALA A 272 4.74 4.24 2.66
CA ALA A 272 4.75 3.95 4.10
C ALA A 272 4.93 2.44 4.40
N GLY A 273 4.29 1.57 3.60
CA GLY A 273 4.38 0.13 3.77
C GLY A 273 5.63 -0.53 3.18
N ARG A 274 6.35 0.16 2.28
CA ARG A 274 7.46 -0.39 1.48
C ARG A 274 8.50 -1.13 2.31
N GLU A 275 9.06 -0.49 3.32
CA GLU A 275 10.21 -1.04 4.04
C GLU A 275 9.89 -2.33 4.81
N THR A 276 8.65 -2.45 5.32
CA THR A 276 8.17 -3.69 5.94
C THR A 276 8.06 -4.80 4.90
N MET A 277 7.43 -4.53 3.76
CA MET A 277 7.29 -5.51 2.68
C MET A 277 8.64 -5.96 2.13
N ARG A 278 9.55 -5.00 1.87
CA ARG A 278 10.90 -5.26 1.39
C ARG A 278 11.67 -6.14 2.37
N ARG A 279 11.73 -5.76 3.65
CA ARG A 279 12.44 -6.52 4.70
C ARG A 279 11.95 -7.96 4.74
N ASP A 280 10.63 -8.16 4.76
CA ASP A 280 10.04 -9.48 4.90
C ASP A 280 10.24 -10.32 3.63
N THR A 281 10.21 -9.69 2.45
CA THR A 281 10.50 -10.35 1.16
C THR A 281 11.92 -10.89 1.14
N LEU A 282 12.90 -10.05 1.47
CA LEU A 282 14.31 -10.44 1.54
C LEU A 282 14.57 -11.48 2.62
N ALA A 283 13.94 -11.35 3.79
CA ALA A 283 14.07 -12.32 4.89
C ALA A 283 13.49 -13.71 4.54
N ARG A 284 12.56 -13.77 3.58
CA ARG A 284 12.03 -15.03 3.03
C ARG A 284 12.87 -15.57 1.87
N GLY A 285 13.92 -14.87 1.44
CA GLY A 285 14.76 -15.27 0.31
C GLY A 285 14.04 -15.21 -1.04
N ALA A 286 12.91 -14.50 -1.11
CA ALA A 286 12.17 -14.28 -2.35
C ALA A 286 12.82 -13.15 -3.14
N ASP A 287 12.88 -13.30 -4.46
CA ASP A 287 13.20 -12.22 -5.39
C ASP A 287 12.07 -11.17 -5.37
N PRO A 288 12.34 -9.92 -4.97
CA PRO A 288 11.35 -8.84 -5.02
C PRO A 288 10.77 -8.59 -6.41
N GLY A 289 11.48 -8.94 -7.48
CA GLY A 289 10.98 -8.85 -8.85
C GLY A 289 9.94 -9.90 -9.21
N GLY A 290 9.91 -11.04 -8.50
CA GLY A 290 8.95 -12.13 -8.69
C GLY A 290 7.68 -11.99 -7.84
N CYS A 291 7.68 -11.14 -6.82
CA CYS A 291 6.51 -10.87 -5.98
C CYS A 291 5.76 -9.61 -6.45
N TYR A 292 4.49 -9.75 -6.80
CA TYR A 292 3.59 -8.64 -7.08
C TYR A 292 2.32 -8.75 -6.25
N GLU A 293 1.55 -7.68 -6.09
CA GLU A 293 0.33 -7.68 -5.27
C GLU A 293 -0.75 -6.80 -5.90
N LEU A 294 -1.93 -7.38 -6.13
CA LEU A 294 -3.13 -6.64 -6.50
C LEU A 294 -3.96 -6.34 -5.25
N LEU A 295 -4.12 -5.07 -4.92
CA LEU A 295 -4.86 -4.59 -3.76
C LEU A 295 -6.16 -3.90 -4.18
N GLY A 296 -7.21 -4.08 -3.37
CA GLY A 296 -8.46 -3.31 -3.49
C GLY A 296 -8.60 -2.29 -2.37
N LEU A 297 -8.41 -1.01 -2.66
CA LEU A 297 -8.52 0.05 -1.67
C LEU A 297 -9.95 0.59 -1.61
N ASP A 298 -10.49 0.72 -0.40
CA ASP A 298 -11.80 1.35 -0.18
C ASP A 298 -11.60 2.76 0.40
N CYS A 299 -12.01 3.76 -0.37
CA CYS A 299 -11.93 5.17 0.01
C CYS A 299 -13.33 5.78 0.14
N LEU A 300 -13.61 6.43 1.27
CA LEU A 300 -14.80 7.28 1.40
C LEU A 300 -14.50 8.67 0.85
N VAL A 301 -15.50 9.36 0.32
CA VAL A 301 -15.40 10.78 -0.05
C VAL A 301 -16.37 11.55 0.85
N ASP A 302 -15.89 12.61 1.48
CA ASP A 302 -16.73 13.46 2.33
C ASP A 302 -17.39 14.63 1.57
N THR A 303 -18.21 15.42 2.25
CA THR A 303 -18.91 16.57 1.64
C THR A 303 -18.00 17.66 1.08
N GLU A 304 -16.73 17.68 1.50
CA GLU A 304 -15.70 18.62 1.01
C GLU A 304 -14.88 18.00 -0.13
N LEU A 305 -15.28 16.81 -0.60
CA LEU A 305 -14.56 15.95 -1.54
C LEU A 305 -13.15 15.59 -1.09
N GLN A 306 -12.92 15.52 0.22
CA GLN A 306 -11.71 14.94 0.76
C GLN A 306 -11.87 13.41 0.76
N PRO A 307 -10.95 12.67 0.13
CA PRO A 307 -10.95 11.21 0.22
C PRO A 307 -10.34 10.75 1.55
N TRP A 308 -10.90 9.66 2.07
CA TRP A 308 -10.50 9.01 3.31
C TRP A 308 -10.26 7.51 3.07
N LEU A 309 -9.03 7.04 3.26
CA LEU A 309 -8.70 5.62 3.19
C LEU A 309 -9.33 4.87 4.35
N LEU A 310 -10.16 3.87 4.07
CA LEU A 310 -10.81 3.05 5.10
C LEU A 310 -10.12 1.71 5.34
N GLU A 311 -9.69 1.04 4.27
CA GLU A 311 -8.96 -0.23 4.31
C GLU A 311 -8.30 -0.55 2.96
N CYS A 312 -7.22 -1.34 3.00
CA CYS A 312 -6.66 -2.00 1.82
C CYS A 312 -7.02 -3.50 1.90
N ASN A 313 -7.70 -4.02 0.89
CA ASN A 313 -8.09 -5.42 0.84
C ASN A 313 -7.05 -6.25 0.09
N LEU A 314 -6.54 -7.28 0.75
CA LEU A 314 -5.83 -8.39 0.10
C LEU A 314 -6.80 -9.19 -0.77
N ASN A 315 -6.35 -9.68 -1.94
CA ASN A 315 -7.17 -10.45 -2.87
C ASN A 315 -8.54 -9.78 -3.13
N PRO A 316 -8.58 -8.59 -3.76
CA PRO A 316 -9.84 -7.95 -4.05
C PRO A 316 -10.70 -8.86 -4.94
N SER A 317 -11.91 -9.18 -4.49
CA SER A 317 -12.72 -10.19 -5.18
C SER A 317 -12.91 -9.88 -6.66
N LEU A 318 -12.58 -10.89 -7.47
CA LEU A 318 -12.72 -10.90 -8.92
C LEU A 318 -14.06 -11.49 -9.37
N GLY A 319 -14.86 -12.06 -8.46
CA GLY A 319 -16.23 -12.50 -8.73
C GLY A 319 -17.18 -11.34 -9.11
N VAL A 320 -18.28 -11.62 -9.80
CA VAL A 320 -19.24 -10.60 -10.26
C VAL A 320 -20.44 -10.57 -9.32
N PHE A 321 -20.70 -9.42 -8.68
CA PHE A 321 -21.74 -9.29 -7.64
C PHE A 321 -23.00 -8.58 -8.14
N ALA A 322 -22.85 -7.60 -9.04
CA ALA A 322 -24.00 -6.91 -9.59
C ALA A 322 -24.81 -7.85 -10.49
N ALA A 323 -26.14 -7.72 -10.50
CA ALA A 323 -26.99 -8.52 -11.37
C ALA A 323 -26.62 -8.30 -12.85
N PRO A 324 -26.72 -9.32 -13.73
CA PRO A 324 -26.30 -9.18 -15.13
C PRO A 324 -27.03 -8.06 -15.89
N ALA A 325 -28.30 -7.78 -15.55
CA ALA A 325 -29.09 -6.71 -16.14
C ALA A 325 -28.66 -5.31 -15.66
N ASP A 326 -28.06 -5.23 -14.47
CA ASP A 326 -27.90 -4.00 -13.68
C ASP A 326 -26.43 -3.63 -13.42
N GLY A 327 -25.51 -4.14 -14.25
CA GLY A 327 -24.09 -3.77 -14.22
C GLY A 327 -23.12 -4.93 -14.13
N GLY A 328 -23.58 -6.15 -13.83
CA GLY A 328 -22.70 -7.33 -13.70
C GLY A 328 -21.86 -7.63 -14.93
N ARG A 329 -22.41 -7.42 -16.15
CA ARG A 329 -21.62 -7.57 -17.39
C ARG A 329 -20.47 -6.57 -17.49
N ARG A 330 -20.67 -5.34 -17.01
CA ARG A 330 -19.65 -4.29 -17.03
C ARG A 330 -18.62 -4.49 -15.92
N GLU A 331 -19.08 -4.91 -14.73
CA GLU A 331 -18.20 -5.35 -13.65
C GLU A 331 -17.25 -6.46 -14.13
N ALA A 332 -17.79 -7.49 -14.79
CA ALA A 332 -17.00 -8.58 -15.36
C ALA A 332 -16.00 -8.09 -16.41
N ALA A 333 -16.42 -7.17 -17.29
CA ALA A 333 -15.56 -6.64 -18.35
C ALA A 333 -14.38 -5.85 -17.78
N ILE A 334 -14.61 -4.98 -16.79
CA ILE A 334 -13.55 -4.21 -16.13
C ILE A 334 -12.57 -5.13 -15.42
N LYS A 335 -13.07 -6.14 -14.67
CA LYS A 335 -12.22 -7.08 -13.96
C LYS A 335 -11.39 -7.95 -14.90
N ARG A 336 -11.98 -8.42 -16.01
CA ARG A 336 -11.25 -9.15 -17.04
C ARG A 336 -10.14 -8.28 -17.64
N ALA A 337 -10.47 -7.09 -18.14
CA ALA A 337 -9.50 -6.19 -18.76
C ALA A 337 -8.36 -5.83 -17.79
N MET A 338 -8.69 -5.58 -16.53
CA MET A 338 -7.69 -5.30 -15.48
C MET A 338 -6.72 -6.47 -15.27
N VAL A 339 -7.22 -7.71 -15.24
CA VAL A 339 -6.36 -8.88 -15.05
C VAL A 339 -5.53 -9.16 -16.31
N GLU A 340 -6.09 -8.96 -17.50
CA GLU A 340 -5.34 -9.02 -18.77
C GLU A 340 -4.18 -8.00 -18.78
N ASP A 341 -4.46 -6.74 -18.45
CA ASP A 341 -3.46 -5.69 -18.33
C ASP A 341 -2.41 -6.02 -17.25
N LEU A 342 -2.82 -6.60 -16.12
CA LEU A 342 -1.91 -7.03 -15.05
C LEU A 342 -0.95 -8.11 -15.55
N VAL A 343 -1.47 -9.14 -16.24
CA VAL A 343 -0.66 -10.25 -16.77
C VAL A 343 0.39 -9.73 -17.76
N ASN A 344 0.01 -8.77 -18.60
CA ASN A 344 0.92 -8.11 -19.55
C ASN A 344 1.96 -7.25 -18.83
N LEU A 345 1.54 -6.37 -17.90
CA LEU A 345 2.43 -5.49 -17.13
C LEU A 345 3.44 -6.30 -16.30
N VAL A 346 3.00 -7.39 -15.66
CA VAL A 346 3.89 -8.30 -14.93
C VAL A 346 4.91 -8.97 -15.87
N GLY A 347 4.55 -9.16 -17.13
CA GLY A 347 5.39 -9.76 -18.17
C GLY A 347 5.23 -11.28 -18.27
N LEU A 348 4.10 -11.84 -17.80
CA LEU A 348 3.92 -13.30 -17.79
C LEU A 348 3.79 -13.90 -19.20
N ASN A 349 3.31 -13.12 -20.16
CA ASN A 349 3.23 -13.53 -21.57
C ASN A 349 4.44 -13.05 -22.40
N ALA A 350 5.40 -12.37 -21.77
CA ALA A 350 6.59 -11.83 -22.42
C ALA A 350 7.81 -12.73 -22.20
N ASP A 351 8.85 -12.53 -23.00
CA ASP A 351 10.16 -13.10 -22.72
C ASP A 351 10.88 -12.25 -21.65
N PRO A 352 11.76 -12.84 -20.83
CA PRO A 352 12.53 -12.08 -19.86
C PRO A 352 13.38 -10.99 -20.53
N GLU A 353 13.40 -9.81 -19.94
CA GLU A 353 14.20 -8.69 -20.44
C GLU A 353 15.66 -8.81 -20.03
N ALA A 354 16.54 -8.16 -20.80
CA ALA A 354 17.99 -8.19 -20.56
C ALA A 354 18.40 -7.41 -19.30
N ASP A 355 17.67 -6.35 -18.95
CA ASP A 355 17.97 -5.49 -17.80
C ASP A 355 16.73 -4.78 -17.23
N GLU A 356 16.94 -4.05 -16.13
CA GLU A 356 15.91 -3.29 -15.42
C GLU A 356 15.34 -2.13 -16.27
N VAL A 357 16.14 -1.49 -17.11
CA VAL A 357 15.68 -0.37 -17.95
C VAL A 357 14.73 -0.88 -19.03
N ALA A 358 15.08 -1.97 -19.70
CA ALA A 358 14.21 -2.66 -20.66
C ALA A 358 12.91 -3.12 -19.98
N THR A 359 13.01 -3.65 -18.75
CA THR A 359 11.83 -4.03 -17.94
C THR A 359 10.90 -2.84 -17.69
N LEU A 360 11.44 -1.67 -17.33
CA LEU A 360 10.64 -0.46 -17.10
C LEU A 360 10.00 0.10 -18.37
N GLN A 361 10.68 0.01 -19.51
CA GLN A 361 10.16 0.42 -20.80
C GLN A 361 9.02 -0.49 -21.26
N ARG A 362 9.19 -1.81 -21.11
CA ARG A 362 8.12 -2.79 -21.35
C ARG A 362 6.92 -2.52 -20.46
N GLU A 363 7.13 -2.35 -19.16
CA GLU A 363 6.04 -2.03 -18.23
C GLU A 363 5.27 -0.78 -18.62
N ALA A 364 5.94 0.26 -19.12
CA ALA A 364 5.27 1.46 -19.60
C ALA A 364 4.48 1.23 -20.90
N ALA A 365 4.96 0.35 -21.79
CA ALA A 365 4.29 0.00 -23.04
C ALA A 365 3.08 -0.92 -22.82
N ASP A 366 3.21 -1.86 -21.87
CA ASP A 366 2.25 -2.93 -21.60
C ASP A 366 1.35 -2.63 -20.38
N ALA A 367 1.34 -1.38 -19.90
CA ALA A 367 0.58 -1.00 -18.72
C ALA A 367 -0.94 -1.10 -18.93
N GLY A 368 -1.42 -1.03 -20.18
CA GLY A 368 -2.84 -1.03 -20.49
C GLY A 368 -3.59 0.07 -19.73
N GLY A 369 -4.61 -0.30 -18.96
CA GLY A 369 -5.37 0.61 -18.09
C GLY A 369 -4.67 1.04 -16.79
N PHE A 370 -3.45 0.57 -16.51
CA PHE A 370 -2.69 0.96 -15.32
C PHE A 370 -1.91 2.27 -15.53
N GLU A 371 -2.09 3.22 -14.61
CA GLU A 371 -1.28 4.44 -14.48
C GLU A 371 -0.17 4.20 -13.45
N ARG A 372 1.09 4.51 -13.79
CA ARG A 372 2.19 4.45 -12.83
C ARG A 372 2.10 5.60 -11.83
N LEU A 373 1.99 5.27 -10.54
CA LEU A 373 2.00 6.23 -9.43
C LEU A 373 3.39 6.44 -8.83
N TYR A 374 4.16 5.35 -8.72
CA TYR A 374 5.54 5.40 -8.23
C TYR A 374 6.48 4.55 -9.10
N PRO A 375 7.65 5.08 -9.49
CA PRO A 375 8.05 6.48 -9.35
C PRO A 375 7.17 7.40 -10.22
N GLY A 376 6.71 8.48 -9.60
CA GLY A 376 5.93 9.53 -10.23
C GLY A 376 6.81 10.60 -10.86
N PRO A 377 6.21 11.65 -11.44
CA PRO A 377 6.95 12.70 -12.16
C PRO A 377 7.80 13.61 -11.27
N ASP A 378 7.54 13.65 -9.96
CA ASP A 378 8.32 14.43 -8.99
C ASP A 378 8.83 13.52 -7.86
N PRO A 379 9.98 12.85 -8.05
CA PRO A 379 10.56 11.96 -7.05
C PRO A 379 10.97 12.67 -5.77
N ALA A 380 11.40 13.94 -5.84
CA ALA A 380 11.82 14.70 -4.67
C ALA A 380 10.63 14.93 -3.72
N ASP A 381 9.47 15.26 -4.27
CA ASP A 381 8.21 15.35 -3.51
C ASP A 381 7.75 13.98 -2.98
N GLN A 382 8.02 12.88 -3.68
CA GLN A 382 7.62 11.55 -3.19
C GLN A 382 8.55 11.00 -2.10
N TRP A 383 9.85 11.27 -2.17
CA TRP A 383 10.85 10.69 -1.26
C TRP A 383 10.73 11.15 0.19
N GLN A 384 10.09 12.29 0.47
CA GLN A 384 9.78 12.72 1.85
C GLN A 384 8.87 11.72 2.59
N PHE A 385 8.05 10.96 1.86
CA PHE A 385 7.16 9.95 2.41
C PHE A 385 7.84 8.59 2.67
N LEU A 386 9.09 8.38 2.22
CA LEU A 386 9.92 7.24 2.61
C LEU A 386 10.66 7.53 3.91
N PRO A 387 11.09 6.52 4.70
CA PRO A 387 12.11 6.75 5.73
C PRO A 387 13.38 7.36 5.13
N TYR A 388 13.86 6.78 4.03
CA TYR A 388 14.91 7.31 3.16
C TYR A 388 14.81 6.62 1.79
N PRO A 389 15.02 7.31 0.66
CA PRO A 389 15.15 6.63 -0.63
C PRO A 389 16.36 5.69 -0.60
N ARG A 390 16.28 4.60 -1.37
CA ARG A 390 17.38 3.64 -1.56
C ARG A 390 18.05 3.86 -2.94
N PRO A 391 19.27 3.33 -3.16
CA PRO A 391 19.92 3.36 -4.48
C PRO A 391 19.04 2.88 -5.63
N SER A 392 18.21 1.86 -5.39
CA SER A 392 17.27 1.35 -6.39
C SER A 392 16.22 2.37 -6.81
N ASP A 393 15.72 3.20 -5.89
CA ASP A 393 14.78 4.29 -6.21
C ASP A 393 15.42 5.29 -7.17
N ALA A 394 16.67 5.69 -6.88
CA ALA A 394 17.40 6.64 -7.71
C ALA A 394 17.72 6.07 -9.10
N ARG A 395 18.13 4.79 -9.18
CA ARG A 395 18.40 4.12 -10.48
C ARG A 395 17.16 4.08 -11.36
N VAL A 396 16.00 3.72 -10.80
CA VAL A 396 14.75 3.68 -11.58
C VAL A 396 14.31 5.08 -12.01
N VAL A 397 14.43 6.07 -11.11
CA VAL A 397 14.14 7.46 -11.45
C VAL A 397 15.05 7.95 -12.58
N GLU A 398 16.36 7.71 -12.48
CA GLU A 398 17.32 8.08 -13.51
C GLU A 398 17.03 7.40 -14.85
N ALA A 399 16.70 6.10 -14.84
CA ALA A 399 16.33 5.36 -16.04
C ALA A 399 15.06 5.92 -16.73
N LEU A 400 14.10 6.41 -15.95
CA LEU A 400 12.83 6.91 -16.47
C LEU A 400 12.83 8.41 -16.82
N GLN A 401 13.63 9.21 -16.10
CA GLN A 401 13.57 10.68 -16.15
C GLN A 401 14.90 11.31 -16.60
N GLY A 402 15.95 10.51 -16.79
CA GLY A 402 17.29 10.95 -17.21
C GLY A 402 18.18 11.47 -16.07
N SER A 403 17.61 11.75 -14.90
CA SER A 403 18.37 12.13 -13.70
C SER A 403 17.55 11.87 -12.44
N ALA A 404 18.20 11.54 -11.34
CA ALA A 404 17.58 11.46 -10.02
C ALA A 404 17.95 12.68 -9.16
N PRO A 405 17.02 13.21 -8.34
CA PRO A 405 17.37 14.25 -7.38
C PRO A 405 18.36 13.70 -6.33
N PRO A 406 19.14 14.56 -5.67
CA PRO A 406 19.95 14.13 -4.53
C PRO A 406 19.03 13.64 -3.41
N PRO A 407 19.42 12.59 -2.66
CA PRO A 407 18.64 12.17 -1.50
C PRO A 407 18.65 13.27 -0.43
N PRO A 408 17.59 13.38 0.39
CA PRO A 408 17.48 14.41 1.40
C PRO A 408 18.59 14.30 2.46
N PRO A 409 18.97 15.39 3.12
CA PRO A 409 19.88 15.33 4.26
C PRO A 409 19.25 14.57 5.42
N LEU A 410 20.09 14.00 6.29
CA LEU A 410 19.65 13.25 7.47
C LEU A 410 20.12 13.96 8.75
N ARG A 411 19.39 13.72 9.83
CA ARG A 411 19.79 14.11 11.19
C ARG A 411 19.44 13.02 12.20
N PRO A 412 20.07 12.98 13.38
CA PRO A 412 19.69 12.06 14.44
C PRO A 412 18.22 12.19 14.84
N TRP A 413 17.59 11.06 15.12
CA TRP A 413 16.22 11.01 15.64
C TRP A 413 16.14 9.97 16.74
N ARG A 414 15.70 10.39 17.95
CA ARG A 414 15.59 9.49 19.12
C ARG A 414 16.90 8.75 19.43
N VAL A 415 18.03 9.42 19.17
CA VAL A 415 19.37 8.91 19.43
C VAL A 415 20.17 10.00 20.13
N ARG A 416 20.90 9.62 21.18
CA ARG A 416 21.93 10.46 21.81
C ARG A 416 23.31 9.97 21.45
N GLU A 417 24.19 10.90 21.12
CA GLU A 417 25.57 10.63 20.77
C GLU A 417 26.46 10.84 22.01
N GLN A 418 27.34 9.88 22.27
CA GLN A 418 28.43 10.00 23.23
C GLN A 418 29.74 9.65 22.52
N ILE A 419 30.74 10.52 22.65
CA ILE A 419 32.08 10.29 22.08
C ILE A 419 33.09 10.33 23.22
N ASP A 420 33.85 9.25 23.37
CA ASP A 420 34.93 9.15 24.35
C ASP A 420 36.17 8.45 23.73
N GLU A 421 37.13 8.04 24.58
CA GLU A 421 38.36 7.39 24.15
C GLU A 421 38.14 6.06 23.42
N GLN A 422 36.99 5.40 23.62
CA GLN A 422 36.61 4.14 22.99
C GLN A 422 35.89 4.34 21.65
N GLY A 423 35.51 5.58 21.32
CA GLY A 423 34.91 5.96 20.05
C GLY A 423 33.50 6.53 20.18
N LEU A 424 32.72 6.40 19.11
CA LEU A 424 31.32 6.83 19.07
C LEU A 424 30.41 5.76 19.67
N HIS A 425 29.56 6.17 20.59
CA HIS A 425 28.48 5.37 21.18
C HIS A 425 27.14 6.06 20.94
N LEU A 426 26.14 5.28 20.53
CA LEU A 426 24.79 5.78 20.24
C LEU A 426 23.80 5.16 21.22
N TYR A 427 23.06 5.98 21.95
CA TYR A 427 21.95 5.51 22.77
C TYR A 427 20.64 5.63 21.99
N ASP A 428 20.09 4.49 21.57
CA ASP A 428 18.76 4.39 20.94
C ASP A 428 17.69 4.56 22.03
N GLU A 429 17.04 5.72 22.06
CA GLU A 429 16.02 6.05 23.07
C GLU A 429 14.73 5.23 22.86
N THR A 430 14.48 4.74 21.64
CA THR A 430 13.28 3.94 21.34
C THR A 430 13.41 2.53 21.88
N ARG A 431 14.60 1.94 21.77
CA ARG A 431 14.90 0.57 22.24
C ARG A 431 15.63 0.53 23.57
N GLU A 432 15.88 1.70 24.16
CA GLU A 432 16.60 1.91 25.42
C GLU A 432 17.93 1.16 25.51
N ARG A 433 18.71 1.16 24.42
CA ARG A 433 19.97 0.39 24.33
C ARG A 433 21.11 1.20 23.75
N TRP A 434 22.32 0.85 24.18
CA TRP A 434 23.56 1.35 23.59
C TRP A 434 23.95 0.55 22.35
N LEU A 435 24.40 1.27 21.33
CA LEU A 435 24.98 0.75 20.10
C LEU A 435 26.43 1.26 20.01
N ALA A 436 27.35 0.36 19.71
CA ALA A 436 28.76 0.66 19.47
C ALA A 436 29.06 0.41 17.97
N PRO A 437 28.92 1.41 17.09
CA PRO A 437 29.29 1.26 15.69
C PRO A 437 30.76 0.89 15.54
N ASN A 438 31.08 0.02 14.57
CA ASN A 438 32.46 -0.22 14.17
C ASN A 438 33.07 1.07 13.55
N PRO A 439 34.41 1.15 13.34
CA PRO A 439 35.03 2.38 12.84
C PRO A 439 34.46 2.91 11.51
N THR A 440 34.07 2.03 10.59
CA THR A 440 33.48 2.43 9.31
C THR A 440 32.07 3.01 9.51
N ALA A 441 31.23 2.34 10.29
CA ALA A 441 29.91 2.82 10.64
C ALA A 441 29.98 4.15 11.43
N ALA A 442 30.96 4.32 12.32
CA ALA A 442 31.16 5.58 13.03
C ALA A 442 31.47 6.73 12.07
N LEU A 443 32.34 6.53 11.08
CA LEU A 443 32.64 7.53 10.05
C LEU A 443 31.42 7.85 9.17
N ILE A 444 30.65 6.83 8.77
CA ILE A 444 29.41 7.03 8.00
C ILE A 444 28.43 7.88 8.82
N TRP A 445 28.22 7.53 10.10
CA TRP A 445 27.33 8.26 11.00
C TRP A 445 27.74 9.72 11.14
N LEU A 446 29.00 9.98 11.51
CA LEU A 446 29.51 11.34 11.72
C LEU A 446 29.34 12.22 10.48
N HIS A 447 29.54 11.68 9.28
CA HIS A 447 29.35 12.43 8.05
C HIS A 447 27.87 12.56 7.64
N ALA A 448 27.02 11.60 7.97
CA ALA A 448 25.59 11.66 7.69
C ALA A 448 24.91 12.75 8.51
N VAL A 449 25.26 12.89 9.79
CA VAL A 449 24.69 13.91 10.70
C VAL A 449 25.19 15.33 10.38
N GLU A 450 26.30 15.45 9.63
CA GLU A 450 26.74 16.70 8.99
C GLU A 450 25.94 17.04 7.70
N GLY A 451 24.94 16.23 7.34
CA GLY A 451 24.10 16.44 6.15
C GLY A 451 24.77 16.05 4.82
N ARG A 452 25.87 15.28 4.83
CA ARG A 452 26.56 14.90 3.59
C ARG A 452 25.78 13.83 2.82
N PRO A 453 25.70 13.93 1.47
CA PRO A 453 25.06 12.91 0.66
C PRO A 453 25.91 11.62 0.57
N PRO A 454 25.31 10.46 0.25
CA PRO A 454 26.00 9.17 0.26
C PRO A 454 27.33 9.14 -0.50
N ALA A 455 27.38 9.73 -1.71
CA ALA A 455 28.60 9.79 -2.52
C ALA A 455 29.74 10.57 -1.85
N ALA A 456 29.42 11.65 -1.13
CA ALA A 456 30.41 12.46 -0.41
C ALA A 456 30.91 11.78 0.86
N ILE A 457 30.10 10.91 1.47
CA ILE A 457 30.50 10.06 2.59
C ILE A 457 31.42 8.95 2.08
N ALA A 458 31.02 8.25 1.01
CA ALA A 458 31.80 7.18 0.40
C ALA A 458 33.22 7.62 0.00
N ALA A 459 33.36 8.82 -0.57
CA ALA A 459 34.66 9.40 -0.93
C ALA A 459 35.60 9.66 0.26
N ARG A 460 35.10 9.61 1.50
CA ARG A 460 35.89 9.80 2.74
C ARG A 460 36.22 8.47 3.43
N LEU A 461 35.65 7.35 2.99
CA LEU A 461 35.97 6.05 3.56
C LEU A 461 37.30 5.54 2.99
N PRO A 462 38.22 5.05 3.84
CA PRO A 462 39.49 4.52 3.38
C PRO A 462 39.31 3.17 2.66
N GLY A 463 40.13 2.91 1.63
CA GLY A 463 40.22 1.58 1.00
C GLY A 463 39.14 1.23 -0.03
N ALA A 464 38.47 2.21 -0.64
CA ALA A 464 37.48 1.97 -1.68
C ALA A 464 38.13 1.60 -3.04
N GLU A 465 38.04 0.33 -3.45
CA GLU A 465 38.46 -0.12 -4.80
C GLU A 465 37.37 0.17 -5.87
N ASP A 466 36.10 0.18 -5.46
CA ASP A 466 34.94 0.51 -6.31
C ASP A 466 34.10 1.63 -5.67
N PRO A 467 34.27 2.89 -6.10
CA PRO A 467 33.55 4.03 -5.54
C PRO A 467 32.02 3.93 -5.69
N ALA A 468 31.52 3.29 -6.74
CA ALA A 468 30.08 3.16 -6.98
C ALA A 468 29.46 2.15 -6.02
N ALA A 469 30.11 0.98 -5.86
CA ALA A 469 29.68 -0.02 -4.89
C ALA A 469 29.72 0.51 -3.44
N VAL A 470 30.77 1.25 -3.08
CA VAL A 470 30.86 1.88 -1.74
C VAL A 470 29.78 2.92 -1.54
N THR A 471 29.48 3.75 -2.56
CA THR A 471 28.37 4.71 -2.50
C THR A 471 27.03 4.03 -2.28
N ALA A 472 26.76 2.95 -3.01
CA ALA A 472 25.54 2.16 -2.83
C ALA A 472 25.45 1.56 -1.43
N ALA A 473 26.54 0.97 -0.91
CA ALA A 473 26.58 0.38 0.43
C ALA A 473 26.37 1.41 1.54
N VAL A 474 26.96 2.61 1.40
CA VAL A 474 26.72 3.72 2.33
C VAL A 474 25.25 4.13 2.30
N TRP A 475 24.68 4.29 1.11
CA TRP A 475 23.28 4.70 0.95
C TRP A 475 22.32 3.65 1.55
N GLU A 476 22.53 2.36 1.29
CA GLU A 476 21.76 1.27 1.92
C GLU A 476 21.86 1.31 3.45
N THR A 477 23.06 1.58 3.98
CA THR A 477 23.28 1.70 5.44
C THR A 477 22.46 2.86 6.03
N LEU A 478 22.47 4.02 5.36
CA LEU A 478 21.66 5.18 5.78
C LEU A 478 20.16 4.90 5.72
N ALA A 479 19.71 4.21 4.67
CA ALA A 479 18.32 3.82 4.54
C ALA A 479 17.87 2.85 5.64
N ASP A 480 18.74 1.91 6.03
CA ASP A 480 18.47 1.00 7.14
C ASP A 480 18.44 1.71 8.49
N TRP A 481 19.34 2.67 8.73
CA TRP A 481 19.32 3.50 9.95
C TRP A 481 18.10 4.42 10.03
N ALA A 482 17.66 4.97 8.90
CA ALA A 482 16.42 5.75 8.84
C ALA A 482 15.17 4.88 9.08
N ARG A 483 15.11 3.68 8.48
CA ARG A 483 14.06 2.69 8.75
C ARG A 483 14.00 2.32 10.23
N ASP A 484 15.15 2.11 10.85
CA ASP A 484 15.23 1.72 12.28
C ASP A 484 14.91 2.86 13.24
N GLY A 485 14.70 4.07 12.72
CA GLY A 485 14.36 5.27 13.47
C GLY A 485 15.55 5.90 14.18
N LEU A 486 16.78 5.60 13.76
CA LEU A 486 18.01 6.23 14.28
C LEU A 486 18.29 7.57 13.60
N LEU A 487 17.91 7.67 12.31
CA LEU A 487 17.99 8.88 11.51
C LEU A 487 16.62 9.27 11.01
N ILE A 488 16.44 10.56 10.72
CA ILE A 488 15.26 11.11 10.07
C ILE A 488 15.69 12.08 8.99
N GLN A 489 14.90 12.21 7.94
CA GLN A 489 15.10 13.24 6.93
C GLN A 489 15.03 14.63 7.58
N ALA A 490 16.00 15.47 7.26
CA ALA A 490 15.95 16.88 7.56
C ALA A 490 15.27 17.62 6.38
N PRO A 491 14.41 18.61 6.66
CA PRO A 491 13.87 19.45 5.60
C PRO A 491 15.05 20.13 4.88
N PRO A 492 14.96 20.34 3.55
CA PRO A 492 15.96 21.13 2.85
C PRO A 492 16.04 22.51 3.52
N ASP A 493 17.26 22.97 3.84
CA ASP A 493 17.50 24.24 4.52
C ASP A 493 16.65 25.34 3.85
N SER A 494 15.79 25.97 4.64
CA SER A 494 14.88 27.06 4.23
C SER A 494 15.61 28.37 4.00
#